data_AF-A0A8H6WMW4-F1
#
_entry.id   AF-A0A8H6WMW4-F1
#
_cell.length_a   1.000
_cell.length_b   1.000
_cell.length_c   1.000
_cell.angle_alpha   90.00
_cell.angle_beta   90.00
_cell.angle_gamma   90.00
#
_symmetry.space_group_name_H-M   'P 1'
#
loop_
_entity.id
_entity.type
_entity.pdbx_description
1 polymer ?
#
loop_
_entity_poly.entity_id
_entity_poly.type
_entity_poly.pdbx_seq_one_letter_code
_entity_poly.pdbx_strand_id
1 'polypeptide(L)'
;MLSCADVAGHPLLAPIPLEILNNLMRMLGVMKNDILLAQPHHIDHTQAPPLLAPLIIDFLSAATAMPVDAISTFWDVFRDAIWAAPKPTLSNDEKQKFMQYGSEFGFGTLSRRVLHVF
;
A
#
# COMPACT_ATOMS: atom_id res chain seq x y z
N MET A 1 -5.11 -5.77 -12.34
CA MET A 1 -3.70 -5.69 -12.78
C MET A 1 -3.50 -4.30 -13.34
N LEU A 2 -2.48 -3.56 -12.91
CA LEU A 2 -2.16 -2.24 -13.50
C LEU A 2 -1.85 -2.41 -14.99
N SER A 3 -2.37 -1.53 -15.84
CA SER A 3 -1.99 -1.46 -17.25
C SER A 3 -0.93 -0.36 -17.46
N CYS A 4 -0.04 -0.53 -18.43
CA CYS A 4 0.94 0.52 -18.78
C CYS A 4 0.27 1.86 -19.16
N ALA A 5 -0.96 1.83 -19.68
CA ALA A 5 -1.67 3.04 -20.11
C ALA A 5 -2.01 3.96 -18.95
N ASP A 6 -2.28 3.40 -17.76
CA ASP A 6 -2.65 4.16 -16.56
C ASP A 6 -1.45 4.93 -15.95
N VAL A 7 -0.24 4.50 -16.29
CA VAL A 7 1.02 4.99 -15.70
C VAL A 7 1.76 5.93 -16.65
N ALA A 8 1.63 5.72 -17.97
CA ALA A 8 2.40 6.43 -19.00
C ALA A 8 2.19 7.95 -19.04
N GLY A 9 1.08 8.45 -18.48
CA GLY A 9 0.77 9.88 -18.42
C GLY A 9 1.39 10.64 -17.24
N HIS A 10 1.92 9.94 -16.23
CA HIS A 10 2.40 10.57 -14.99
C HIS A 10 3.93 10.63 -14.93
N PRO A 11 4.55 11.83 -14.93
CA PRO A 11 6.01 11.97 -15.00
C PRO A 11 6.77 11.33 -13.83
N LEU A 12 6.12 11.22 -12.65
CA LEU A 12 6.70 10.58 -11.46
C LEU A 12 6.51 9.06 -11.44
N LEU A 13 5.53 8.52 -12.17
CA LEU A 13 5.22 7.08 -12.17
C LEU A 13 5.75 6.38 -13.42
N ALA A 14 5.83 7.07 -14.57
CA ALA A 14 6.35 6.58 -15.83
C ALA A 14 7.76 5.95 -15.75
N PRO A 15 8.74 6.50 -14.99
CA PRO A 15 10.07 5.88 -14.89
C PRO A 15 10.11 4.65 -13.98
N ILE A 16 9.02 4.35 -13.25
CA ILE A 16 9.00 3.29 -12.25
C ILE A 16 8.62 1.96 -12.91
N PRO A 17 9.41 0.88 -12.72
CA PRO A 17 9.06 -0.44 -13.21
C PRO A 17 7.66 -0.89 -12.79
N LEU A 18 6.89 -1.42 -13.74
CA LEU A 18 5.52 -1.89 -13.51
C LEU A 18 5.42 -2.95 -12.40
N GLU A 19 6.47 -3.76 -12.23
CA GLU A 19 6.58 -4.72 -11.13
C GLU A 19 6.55 -4.04 -9.76
N ILE A 20 7.27 -2.93 -9.59
CA ILE A 20 7.30 -2.16 -8.34
C ILE A 20 5.92 -1.56 -8.06
N LEU A 21 5.27 -1.01 -9.09
CA LEU A 21 3.92 -0.45 -8.97
C LEU A 21 2.87 -1.52 -8.63
N ASN A 22 2.97 -2.72 -9.21
CA ASN A 22 2.10 -3.84 -8.86
C ASN A 22 2.33 -4.32 -7.43
N ASN A 23 3.59 -4.39 -6.98
CA ASN A 23 3.92 -4.73 -5.59
C ASN A 23 3.35 -3.69 -4.63
N LEU A 24 3.48 -2.39 -4.95
CA LEU A 24 2.91 -1.30 -4.16
C LEU A 24 1.38 -1.42 -4.05
N MET A 25 0.69 -1.67 -5.17
CA MET A 25 -0.75 -1.91 -5.22
C MET A 25 -1.17 -3.07 -4.30
N ARG A 26 -0.40 -4.17 -4.32
CA ARG A 26 -0.65 -5.36 -3.49
C ARG A 26 -0.42 -5.08 -2.01
N MET A 27 0.66 -4.38 -1.66
CA MET A 27 0.97 -3.98 -0.27
C MET A 27 -0.14 -3.08 0.30
N LEU A 28 -0.54 -2.03 -0.44
CA LEU A 28 -1.65 -1.15 -0.07
C LEU A 28 -2.98 -1.91 0.08
N GLY A 29 -3.23 -2.88 -0.80
CA GLY A 29 -4.41 -3.75 -0.71
C GLY A 29 -4.45 -4.59 0.56
N VAL A 30 -3.30 -5.00 1.10
CA VAL A 30 -3.22 -5.72 2.38
C VAL A 30 -3.37 -4.78 3.58
N MET A 31 -2.86 -3.56 3.46
CA MET A 31 -2.86 -2.52 4.48
C MET A 31 -4.18 -1.74 4.59
N LYS A 32 -5.24 -2.08 3.85
CA LYS A 32 -6.52 -1.33 3.91
C LYS A 32 -7.04 -1.09 5.34
N ASN A 33 -6.90 -2.09 6.21
CA ASN A 33 -7.29 -1.97 7.61
C ASN A 33 -6.39 -1.00 8.38
N ASP A 34 -5.07 -1.07 8.17
CA ASP A 34 -4.10 -0.17 8.78
C ASP A 34 -4.30 1.28 8.31
N ILE A 35 -4.56 1.45 7.02
CA ILE A 35 -4.91 2.73 6.39
C ILE A 35 -6.16 3.30 7.07
N LEU A 36 -7.22 2.51 7.26
CA LEU A 36 -8.45 2.94 7.95
C LEU A 36 -8.23 3.28 9.42
N LEU A 37 -7.43 2.50 10.15
CA LEU A 37 -7.13 2.73 11.55
C LEU A 37 -6.32 4.02 11.78
N ALA A 38 -5.57 4.46 10.78
CA ALA A 38 -4.82 5.71 10.82
C ALA A 38 -5.68 6.95 10.48
N GLN A 39 -6.93 6.77 10.02
CA GLN A 39 -7.80 7.89 9.68
C GLN A 39 -8.58 8.43 10.89
N PRO A 40 -8.89 9.74 10.90
CA PRO A 40 -9.83 10.31 11.85
C PRO A 40 -11.21 9.62 11.77
N HIS A 41 -11.89 9.50 12.91
CA HIS A 41 -13.21 8.84 13.02
C HIS A 41 -14.35 9.48 12.19
N HIS A 42 -14.15 10.66 11.62
CA HIS A 42 -15.15 11.35 10.79
C HIS A 42 -14.99 11.05 9.29
N ILE A 43 -13.94 10.34 8.89
CA ILE A 43 -13.74 9.89 7.50
C ILE A 43 -14.62 8.67 7.25
N ASP A 44 -15.30 8.64 6.10
CA ASP A 44 -16.10 7.50 5.68
C ASP A 44 -15.21 6.26 5.45
N HIS A 45 -15.39 5.24 6.28
CA HIS A 45 -14.63 3.99 6.23
C HIS A 45 -15.01 3.09 5.04
N THR A 46 -16.07 3.41 4.30
CA THR A 46 -16.49 2.65 3.11
C THR A 46 -15.71 3.04 1.86
N GLN A 47 -15.04 4.19 1.88
CA GLN A 47 -14.29 4.75 0.74
C GLN A 47 -12.78 4.76 1.01
N ALA A 48 -12.00 4.85 -0.07
CA ALA A 48 -10.56 5.07 0.06
C ALA A 48 -10.32 6.44 0.68
N PRO A 49 -9.47 6.58 1.71
CA PRO A 49 -9.18 7.88 2.26
C PRO A 49 -8.46 8.77 1.24
N PRO A 50 -8.72 10.09 1.26
CA PRO A 50 -8.14 11.01 0.30
C PRO A 50 -6.62 11.10 0.44
N LEU A 51 -6.09 10.90 1.65
CA LEU A 51 -4.66 10.98 1.95
C LEU A 51 -4.22 9.77 2.79
N LEU A 52 -3.02 9.28 2.50
CA LEU A 52 -2.35 8.31 3.36
C LEU A 52 -1.71 9.03 4.56
N ALA A 53 -1.69 8.35 5.70
CA ALA A 53 -0.95 8.84 6.86
C ALA A 53 0.56 8.89 6.53
N PRO A 54 1.31 9.92 6.98
CA PRO A 54 2.74 10.05 6.68
C PRO A 54 3.55 8.79 6.97
N LEU A 55 3.26 8.11 8.09
CA LEU A 55 3.90 6.85 8.48
C LEU A 55 3.75 5.74 7.43
N ILE A 56 2.60 5.68 6.76
CA ILE A 56 2.34 4.69 5.69
C ILE A 56 3.13 5.05 4.45
N ILE A 57 3.23 6.34 4.12
CA ILE A 57 4.01 6.82 2.98
C ILE A 57 5.50 6.53 3.21
N ASP A 58 6.03 6.81 4.39
CA ASP A 58 7.42 6.55 4.76
C ASP A 58 7.74 5.05 4.72
N PHE A 59 6.85 4.21 5.27
CA PHE A 59 6.98 2.76 5.19
C PHE A 59 7.03 2.26 3.75
N LEU A 60 6.10 2.71 2.90
CA LEU A 60 6.04 2.30 1.49
C LEU A 60 7.27 2.81 0.72
N SER A 61 7.77 4.00 1.06
CA SER A 61 8.98 4.58 0.47
C SER A 61 10.18 3.70 0.76
N ALA A 62 10.36 3.30 2.02
CA ALA A 62 11.42 2.38 2.43
C ALA A 62 11.27 1.00 1.76
N ALA A 63 10.05 0.45 1.73
CA ALA A 63 9.81 -0.90 1.22
C ALA A 63 9.96 -1.04 -0.30
N THR A 64 9.70 0.04 -1.05
CA THR A 64 9.76 0.05 -2.52
C THR A 64 10.95 0.82 -3.10
N ALA A 65 11.74 1.49 -2.24
CA ALA A 65 12.77 2.45 -2.63
C ALA A 65 12.25 3.57 -3.55
N MET A 66 10.95 3.90 -3.44
CA MET A 66 10.32 4.99 -4.19
C MET A 66 10.35 6.30 -3.41
N PRO A 67 10.49 7.46 -4.08
CA PRO A 67 10.30 8.75 -3.43
C PRO A 67 8.88 8.89 -2.84
N VAL A 68 8.78 9.57 -1.69
CA VAL A 68 7.52 9.90 -0.98
C VAL A 68 6.52 10.58 -1.92
N ASP A 69 6.98 11.50 -2.76
CA ASP A 69 6.14 12.21 -3.74
C ASP A 69 5.54 11.26 -4.80
N ALA A 70 6.31 10.24 -5.21
CA ALA A 70 5.84 9.23 -6.14
C ALA A 70 4.79 8.32 -5.51
N ILE A 71 4.89 8.01 -4.22
CA ILE A 71 3.88 7.24 -3.49
C ILE A 71 2.59 8.03 -3.30
N SER A 72 2.71 9.31 -2.97
CA SER A 72 1.55 10.20 -2.84
C SER A 72 0.81 10.30 -4.16
N THR A 73 1.56 10.53 -5.25
CA THR A 73 1.01 10.55 -6.63
C THR A 73 0.38 9.20 -6.99
N PHE A 74 1.02 8.09 -6.63
CA PHE A 74 0.48 6.75 -6.89
C PHE A 74 -0.86 6.54 -6.16
N TRP A 75 -0.95 6.95 -4.90
CA TRP A 75 -2.18 6.85 -4.13
C TRP A 75 -3.30 7.68 -4.77
N ASP A 76 -3.04 8.92 -5.15
CA ASP A 76 -4.04 9.79 -5.77
C ASP A 76 -4.62 9.20 -7.06
N VAL A 77 -3.80 8.49 -7.85
CA VAL A 77 -4.23 7.89 -9.12
C VAL A 77 -4.95 6.54 -8.90
N PHE A 78 -4.45 5.70 -7.99
CA PHE A 78 -4.89 4.30 -7.90
C PHE A 78 -5.73 3.96 -6.66
N ARG A 79 -5.97 4.88 -5.74
CA ARG A 79 -6.68 4.61 -4.47
C ARG A 79 -8.02 3.91 -4.67
N ASP A 80 -8.84 4.37 -5.63
CA ASP A 80 -10.18 3.84 -5.85
C ASP A 80 -10.12 2.42 -6.42
N ALA A 81 -9.19 2.17 -7.36
CA ALA A 81 -8.94 0.85 -7.93
C ALA A 81 -8.43 -0.13 -6.87
N ILE A 82 -7.52 0.32 -6.00
CA ILE A 82 -7.01 -0.47 -4.86
C ILE A 82 -8.16 -0.79 -3.91
N TRP A 83 -9.02 0.18 -3.59
CA TRP A 83 -10.11 0.02 -2.64
C TRP A 83 -11.19 -0.93 -3.13
N ALA A 84 -11.56 -0.86 -4.41
CA ALA A 84 -12.51 -1.76 -5.03
C ALA A 84 -11.98 -3.19 -5.21
N ALA A 85 -10.67 -3.38 -5.32
CA ALA A 85 -10.08 -4.70 -5.51
C ALA A 85 -10.20 -5.60 -4.26
N PRO A 86 -10.42 -6.91 -4.41
CA PRO A 86 -10.34 -7.86 -3.30
C PRO A 86 -8.97 -7.80 -2.60
N LYS A 87 -8.94 -8.09 -1.30
CA LYS A 87 -7.69 -8.12 -0.53
C LYS A 87 -6.73 -9.16 -1.16
N PRO A 88 -5.52 -8.74 -1.60
CA PRO A 88 -4.60 -9.64 -2.28
C PRO A 88 -3.92 -10.59 -1.27
N THR A 89 -3.55 -11.78 -1.75
CA THR A 89 -2.67 -12.70 -1.01
C THR A 89 -1.22 -12.40 -1.36
N LEU A 90 -0.43 -11.96 -0.38
CA LEU A 90 1.01 -11.71 -0.56
C LEU A 90 1.80 -13.02 -0.70
N SER A 91 2.81 -13.00 -1.56
CA SER A 91 3.84 -14.04 -1.66
C SER A 91 4.73 -14.07 -0.41
N ASN A 92 5.55 -15.10 -0.27
CA ASN A 92 6.47 -15.20 0.88
C ASN A 92 7.50 -14.06 0.89
N ASP A 93 8.00 -13.66 -0.28
CA ASP A 93 8.98 -12.56 -0.41
C ASP A 93 8.35 -11.21 -0.06
N GLU A 94 7.11 -10.97 -0.51
CA GLU A 94 6.33 -9.78 -0.16
C GLU A 94 6.04 -9.72 1.34
N LYS A 95 5.68 -10.86 1.95
CA LYS A 95 5.50 -10.98 3.41
C LYS A 95 6.81 -10.70 4.15
N GLN A 96 7.94 -11.19 3.65
CA GLN A 96 9.24 -10.99 4.28
C GLN A 96 9.63 -9.52 4.26
N LYS A 97 9.45 -8.81 3.14
CA LYS A 97 9.64 -7.36 3.06
C LYS A 97 8.69 -6.61 3.99
N PHE A 98 7.42 -7.01 4.02
CA PHE A 98 6.42 -6.43 4.92
C PHE A 98 6.81 -6.61 6.39
N MET A 99 7.34 -7.78 6.78
CA MET A 99 7.78 -8.04 8.14
C MET A 99 9.06 -7.29 8.50
N GLN A 100 10.03 -7.28 7.58
CA GLN A 100 11.32 -6.63 7.77
C GLN A 100 11.12 -5.15 8.05
N TYR A 101 10.43 -4.43 7.17
CA TYR A 101 10.20 -3.01 7.32
C TYR A 101 9.03 -2.71 8.26
N GLY A 102 7.96 -3.50 8.24
CA GLY A 102 6.75 -3.24 9.04
C GLY A 102 7.00 -3.35 10.55
N SER A 103 8.03 -4.08 10.99
CA SER A 103 8.42 -4.11 12.41
C SER A 103 8.91 -2.75 12.92
N GLU A 104 9.62 -1.98 12.09
CA GLU A 104 10.16 -0.66 12.43
C GLU A 104 9.05 0.41 12.48
N PHE A 105 7.98 0.23 11.71
CA PHE A 105 6.84 1.15 11.64
C PHE A 105 5.60 0.68 12.43
N GLY A 106 5.70 -0.41 13.19
CA GLY A 106 4.60 -0.93 14.02
C GLY A 106 3.52 -1.73 13.29
N PHE A 107 3.68 -2.01 11.99
CA PHE A 107 2.77 -2.85 11.19
C PHE A 107 2.98 -4.37 11.37
N GLY A 108 4.05 -4.79 12.06
CA GLY A 108 4.40 -6.21 12.24
C GLY A 108 3.44 -7.06 13.10
N THR A 109 2.51 -6.44 13.84
CA THR A 109 1.71 -7.16 14.86
C THR A 109 0.46 -7.87 14.29
N LEU A 110 0.00 -7.54 13.09
CA LEU A 110 -1.24 -8.12 12.52
C LEU A 110 -1.07 -9.53 11.96
N SER A 111 0.17 -10.00 11.74
CA SER A 111 0.43 -11.41 11.40
C SER A 111 0.11 -12.38 12.55
N ARG A 112 0.11 -11.93 13.82
CA ARG A 112 -0.22 -12.82 14.94
C ARG A 112 -1.67 -13.28 14.95
N ARG A 113 -2.59 -12.56 14.29
CA ARG A 113 -4.00 -13.00 14.20
C ARG A 113 -4.26 -14.08 13.14
N VAL A 114 -3.27 -14.41 12.30
CA VAL A 114 -3.38 -15.51 11.34
C VAL A 114 -2.67 -16.79 11.85
N LEU A 115 -1.93 -16.71 12.95
CA LEU A 115 -1.27 -17.86 13.59
C LEU A 115 -2.01 -18.38 14.85
N HIS A 116 -3.22 -17.87 15.12
CA HIS A 116 -4.11 -18.39 16.16
C HIS A 116 -5.45 -18.81 15.54
N VAL A 117 -5.40 -19.81 14.67
CA VAL A 117 -6.54 -20.71 14.47
C VAL A 117 -5.96 -22.12 14.59
N PHE A 118 -6.54 -22.86 15.54
CA PHE A 118 -6.22 -24.24 15.91
C PHE A 118 -6.19 -25.19 14.72
#